data_AF-A0A7C5V7C1-F1
#
_entry.id   AF-A0A7C5V7C1-F1
#
_cell.length_a   1.000
_cell.length_b   1.000
_cell.length_c   1.000
_cell.angle_alpha   90.00
_cell.angle_beta   90.00
_cell.angle_gamma   90.00
#
_symmetry.space_group_name_H-M   'P 1'
#
loop_
_entity.id
_entity.type
_entity.pdbx_description
1 polymer ?
#
loop_
_entity_poly.entity_id
_entity_poly.type
_entity_poly.pdbx_seq_one_letter_code
_entity_poly.pdbx_strand_id
1 'polypeptide(L)'
;MFNLSAISAIIGTVIGLGIFPLPYVFFTQGMTVILLVFFIFLLMLLTIFMYGEIIGRFEGVHNFYSYFSLIFGEKLKPYAFLIEFLSLESVLIVYCFYLKDVYGFLSGLLFLLVGHLINFFGLKTFKNVESSFTFLLILIILLTSGYGILNFNKENLNLKLSLDFSSYG
;
A
#
# COMPACT_ATOMS: atom_id res chain seq x y z
N MET A 1 -24.75 -4.16 6.54
CA MET A 1 -24.76 -3.08 5.52
C MET A 1 -23.30 -2.81 5.14
N PHE A 2 -22.88 -3.09 3.91
CA PHE A 2 -21.48 -2.90 3.51
C PHE A 2 -21.11 -1.42 3.55
N ASN A 3 -20.13 -1.06 4.38
CA ASN A 3 -19.65 0.31 4.43
C ASN A 3 -18.64 0.51 3.29
N LEU A 4 -19.15 0.83 2.10
CA LEU A 4 -18.37 1.07 0.87
C LEU A 4 -17.16 2.00 1.10
N SER A 5 -17.30 2.96 1.99
CA SER A 5 -16.23 3.89 2.34
C SER A 5 -15.05 3.23 3.08
N ALA A 6 -15.28 2.19 3.89
CA ALA A 6 -14.22 1.42 4.53
C ALA A 6 -13.49 0.53 3.52
N ILE A 7 -14.23 -0.08 2.60
CA ILE A 7 -13.66 -0.86 1.49
C ILE A 7 -12.79 0.04 0.60
N SER A 8 -13.28 1.25 0.28
CA SER A 8 -12.53 2.24 -0.49
C SER A 8 -11.25 2.70 0.20
N ALA A 9 -11.25 2.87 1.52
CA ALA A 9 -10.04 3.20 2.28
C ALA A 9 -9.01 2.05 2.22
N ILE A 10 -9.46 0.80 2.43
CA ILE A 10 -8.60 -0.38 2.32
C ILE A 10 -8.00 -0.50 0.92
N ILE A 11 -8.81 -0.35 -0.13
CA ILE A 11 -8.33 -0.41 -1.51
C ILE A 11 -7.30 0.69 -1.79
N GLY A 12 -7.56 1.92 -1.35
CA GLY A 12 -6.64 3.05 -1.52
C GLY A 12 -5.30 2.80 -0.84
N THR A 13 -5.34 2.34 0.41
CA THR A 13 -4.15 2.04 1.22
C THR A 13 -3.34 0.88 0.62
N VAL A 14 -4.00 -0.17 0.10
CA VAL A 14 -3.34 -1.34 -0.49
C VAL A 14 -2.72 -1.02 -1.85
N ILE A 15 -3.42 -0.28 -2.72
CA ILE A 15 -2.92 0.04 -4.06
C ILE A 15 -1.76 1.05 -3.95
N GLY A 16 -1.99 2.16 -3.24
CA GLY A 16 -1.00 3.18 -2.90
C GLY A 16 -0.01 3.56 -4.01
N LEU A 17 1.16 4.07 -3.61
CA LEU A 17 2.29 4.30 -4.51
C LEU A 17 2.93 3.01 -5.02
N GLY A 18 2.76 1.89 -4.30
CA GLY A 18 3.44 0.63 -4.58
C GLY A 18 3.12 0.05 -5.96
N ILE A 19 1.96 0.37 -6.54
CA ILE A 19 1.55 -0.17 -7.85
C ILE A 19 2.28 0.48 -9.03
N PHE A 20 2.67 1.75 -8.93
CA PHE A 20 3.25 2.50 -10.06
C PHE A 20 4.65 2.06 -10.49
N PRO A 21 5.58 1.69 -9.60
CA PRO A 21 6.87 1.16 -10.03
C PRO A 21 6.79 -0.28 -10.56
N LEU A 22 5.76 -1.07 -10.21
CA LEU A 22 5.67 -2.49 -10.60
C LEU A 22 5.83 -2.74 -12.10
N PRO A 23 5.18 -2.00 -13.03
CA PRO A 23 5.38 -2.19 -14.46
C PRO A 23 6.83 -2.03 -14.91
N TYR A 24 7.56 -1.06 -14.36
CA TYR A 24 8.97 -0.85 -14.66
C TYR A 24 9.83 -2.00 -14.15
N VAL A 25 9.57 -2.47 -12.92
CA VAL A 25 10.27 -3.63 -12.36
C VAL A 25 10.00 -4.88 -13.21
N PHE A 26 8.75 -5.12 -13.63
CA PHE A 26 8.41 -6.25 -14.49
C PHE A 26 9.09 -6.18 -15.87
N PHE A 27 9.16 -4.98 -16.46
CA PHE A 27 9.84 -4.80 -17.74
C PHE A 27 11.35 -5.10 -17.65
N THR A 28 12.00 -4.65 -16.58
CA THR A 28 13.45 -4.78 -16.40
C THR A 28 13.89 -6.17 -15.95
N GLN A 29 13.12 -6.82 -15.07
CA GLN A 29 13.50 -8.07 -14.39
C GLN A 29 12.82 -9.33 -14.95
N GLY A 30 11.88 -9.16 -15.88
CA GLY A 30 11.18 -10.27 -16.51
C GLY A 30 10.30 -11.07 -15.54
N MET A 31 10.20 -12.38 -15.79
CA MET A 31 9.17 -13.23 -15.18
C MET A 31 9.42 -13.56 -13.69
N THR A 32 10.68 -13.49 -13.23
CA THR A 32 11.04 -13.82 -11.85
C THR A 32 10.37 -12.90 -10.83
N VAL A 33 10.31 -11.60 -11.11
CA VAL A 33 9.65 -10.64 -10.20
C VAL A 33 8.15 -10.84 -10.17
N ILE A 34 7.53 -11.23 -11.29
CA ILE A 34 6.09 -11.54 -11.31
C ILE A 34 5.79 -12.68 -10.34
N LEU A 35 6.60 -13.74 -10.32
CA LEU A 35 6.45 -14.85 -9.38
C LEU A 35 6.66 -14.42 -7.93
N LEU A 36 7.65 -13.57 -7.66
CA LEU A 36 7.91 -13.03 -6.33
C LEU A 36 6.73 -12.17 -5.83
N VAL A 37 6.24 -11.25 -6.67
CA VAL A 37 5.09 -10.38 -6.34
C VAL A 37 3.84 -11.23 -6.11
N PHE A 38 3.61 -12.27 -6.92
CA PHE A 38 2.52 -13.20 -6.71
C PHE A 38 2.63 -13.96 -5.37
N PHE A 39 3.84 -14.41 -5.01
CA PHE A 39 4.07 -15.05 -3.72
C PHE A 39 3.83 -14.10 -2.53
N ILE A 40 4.31 -12.85 -2.62
CA ILE A 40 4.05 -11.82 -1.61
C ILE A 40 2.55 -11.54 -1.48
N PHE A 41 1.84 -11.46 -2.61
CA PHE A 41 0.38 -11.29 -2.61
C PHE A 41 -0.34 -12.43 -1.87
N LEU A 42 0.12 -13.68 -2.05
CA LEU A 42 -0.44 -14.82 -1.34
C LEU A 42 -0.21 -14.74 0.17
N LEU A 43 0.99 -14.32 0.61
CA LEU A 43 1.29 -14.08 2.02
C LEU A 43 0.43 -12.95 2.63
N MET A 44 0.23 -11.86 1.88
CA MET A 44 -0.66 -10.77 2.30
C MET A 44 -2.10 -11.26 2.46
N LEU A 45 -2.58 -12.07 1.52
CA LEU A 45 -3.93 -12.64 1.57
C LEU A 45 -4.13 -13.53 2.79
N LEU A 46 -3.13 -14.37 3.14
CA LEU A 46 -3.15 -15.15 4.38
C LEU A 46 -3.22 -14.26 5.62
N THR A 47 -2.44 -13.17 5.64
CA THR A 47 -2.42 -12.22 6.76
C THR A 47 -3.77 -11.51 6.91
N ILE A 48 -4.43 -11.15 5.81
CA ILE A 48 -5.77 -10.56 5.80
C ILE A 48 -6.79 -11.54 6.40
N PHE A 49 -6.74 -12.83 6.05
CA PHE A 49 -7.63 -13.83 6.62
C PHE A 49 -7.39 -14.03 8.12
N MET A 50 -6.13 -14.12 8.55
CA MET A 50 -5.80 -14.19 9.97
C MET A 50 -6.33 -12.96 10.72
N TYR A 51 -6.14 -11.76 10.18
CA TYR A 51 -6.61 -10.53 10.81
C TYR A 51 -8.14 -10.44 10.84
N GLY A 52 -8.81 -10.89 9.77
CA GLY A 52 -10.26 -10.99 9.72
C GLY A 52 -10.82 -11.93 10.79
N GLU A 53 -10.17 -13.07 11.03
CA GLU A 53 -10.54 -14.00 12.10
C GLU A 53 -10.32 -13.38 13.49
N ILE A 54 -9.20 -12.68 13.70
CA ILE A 54 -8.91 -11.99 14.97
C ILE A 54 -9.99 -10.93 15.26
N ILE A 55 -10.30 -10.07 14.29
CA ILE A 55 -11.35 -9.04 14.45
C ILE A 55 -12.70 -9.70 14.75
N GLY A 56 -13.03 -10.81 14.09
CA GLY A 56 -14.27 -11.54 14.32
C GLY A 56 -14.40 -12.17 15.72
N ARG A 57 -13.27 -12.43 16.39
CA ARG A 57 -13.24 -13.02 17.75
C ARG A 57 -13.30 -11.98 18.87
N PHE A 58 -12.87 -10.75 18.62
CA PHE A 58 -12.74 -9.71 19.66
C PHE A 58 -13.55 -8.45 19.29
N GLU A 59 -14.80 -8.40 19.77
CA GLU A 59 -15.68 -7.25 19.55
C GLU A 59 -15.23 -6.00 20.33
N GLY A 60 -15.46 -4.82 19.75
CA GLY A 60 -15.23 -3.51 20.40
C GLY A 60 -13.76 -3.06 20.48
N VAL A 61 -12.81 -3.91 20.06
CA VAL A 61 -11.41 -3.53 19.85
C VAL A 61 -11.22 -3.17 18.39
N HIS A 62 -10.42 -2.15 18.08
CA HIS A 62 -10.32 -1.61 16.72
C HIS A 62 -8.89 -1.31 16.24
N ASN A 63 -7.85 -1.65 17.01
CA ASN A 63 -6.45 -1.40 16.64
C ASN A 63 -5.55 -2.61 16.89
N PHE A 64 -4.50 -2.72 16.08
CA PHE A 64 -3.63 -3.90 16.04
C PHE A 64 -2.93 -4.15 17.37
N TYR A 65 -2.34 -3.12 18.00
CA TYR A 65 -1.65 -3.31 19.28
C TYR A 65 -2.57 -3.75 20.44
N SER A 66 -3.88 -3.46 20.41
CA SER A 66 -4.80 -3.98 21.44
C SER A 66 -5.21 -5.42 21.16
N TYR A 67 -5.39 -5.81 19.89
CA TYR A 67 -5.53 -7.23 19.57
C TYR A 67 -4.29 -8.02 19.98
N PHE A 68 -3.11 -7.45 19.74
CA PHE A 68 -1.84 -8.04 20.17
C PHE A 68 -1.78 -8.20 21.69
N SER A 69 -2.21 -7.18 22.46
CA SER A 69 -2.20 -7.25 23.92
C SER A 69 -3.17 -8.27 24.49
N LEU A 70 -4.32 -8.48 23.83
CA LEU A 70 -5.28 -9.53 24.21
C LEU A 70 -4.75 -10.94 23.97
N ILE A 71 -3.96 -11.15 22.92
CA ILE A 71 -3.44 -12.47 22.54
C ILE A 71 -2.15 -12.80 23.30
N PHE A 72 -1.21 -11.85 23.39
CA PHE A 72 0.13 -12.07 23.91
C PHE A 72 0.38 -11.44 25.30
N GLY A 73 -0.61 -10.73 25.84
CA GLY A 73 -0.58 -10.09 27.15
C GLY A 73 -0.18 -8.61 27.11
N GLU A 74 -0.69 -7.85 28.09
CA GLU A 74 -0.52 -6.39 28.20
C GLU A 74 0.94 -5.92 28.29
N LYS A 75 1.86 -6.76 28.78
CA LYS A 75 3.29 -6.41 28.88
C LYS A 75 3.94 -6.14 27.53
N LEU A 76 3.42 -6.75 26.45
CA LEU A 76 3.97 -6.61 25.11
C LEU A 76 3.30 -5.52 24.26
N LYS A 77 2.22 -4.93 24.76
CA LYS A 77 1.50 -3.82 24.13
C LYS A 77 2.40 -2.64 23.71
N PRO A 78 3.35 -2.13 24.51
CA PRO A 78 4.19 -1.01 24.08
C PRO A 78 5.09 -1.38 22.89
N TYR A 79 5.55 -2.63 22.80
CA TYR A 79 6.35 -3.09 21.66
C TYR A 79 5.50 -3.18 20.40
N ALA A 80 4.28 -3.72 20.50
CA ALA A 80 3.35 -3.76 19.37
C ALA A 80 3.00 -2.36 18.86
N PHE A 81 2.74 -1.42 19.78
CA PHE A 81 2.52 -0.01 19.44
C PHE A 81 3.73 0.60 18.73
N LEU A 82 4.95 0.38 19.24
CA LEU A 82 6.17 0.91 18.62
C LEU A 82 6.38 0.36 17.20
N ILE A 83 6.14 -0.93 17.00
CA ILE A 83 6.25 -1.58 15.67
C ILE A 83 5.23 -0.98 14.71
N GLU A 84 3.97 -0.85 15.13
CA GLU A 84 2.91 -0.26 14.31
C GLU A 84 3.23 1.20 13.95
N PHE A 85 3.68 2.00 14.93
CA PHE A 85 4.10 3.38 14.71
C PHE A 85 5.26 3.48 13.71
N LEU A 86 6.36 2.74 13.92
CA LEU A 86 7.52 2.76 13.02
C LEU A 86 7.17 2.26 11.62
N SER A 87 6.28 1.27 11.52
CA SER A 87 5.78 0.77 10.22
C SER A 87 5.07 1.88 9.45
N LEU A 88 4.13 2.59 10.09
CA LEU A 88 3.41 3.70 9.46
C LEU A 88 4.34 4.85 9.04
N GLU A 89 5.28 5.25 9.91
CA GLU A 89 6.25 6.31 9.60
C GLU A 89 7.20 5.91 8.45
N SER A 90 7.62 4.64 8.40
CA SER A 90 8.46 4.14 7.32
C SER A 90 7.79 4.27 5.95
N VAL A 91 6.47 4.01 5.89
CA VAL A 91 5.69 4.17 4.66
C VAL A 91 5.63 5.65 4.27
N LEU A 92 5.36 6.57 5.20
CA LEU A 92 5.34 8.00 4.92
C LEU A 92 6.69 8.49 4.36
N ILE A 93 7.80 8.02 4.92
CA ILE A 93 9.15 8.36 4.45
C ILE A 93 9.37 7.86 3.01
N VAL A 94 8.96 6.64 2.69
CA VAL A 94 9.07 6.08 1.33
C VAL A 94 8.29 6.93 0.32
N TYR A 95 7.08 7.38 0.68
CA TYR A 95 6.30 8.29 -0.17
C TYR A 95 7.04 9.61 -0.42
N CYS A 96 7.71 10.16 0.59
CA CYS A 96 8.47 11.40 0.46
C CYS A 96 9.68 11.25 -0.47
N PHE A 97 10.43 10.16 -0.34
CA PHE A 97 11.56 9.88 -1.24
C PHE A 97 11.10 9.70 -2.68
N TYR A 98 10.02 8.93 -2.88
CA TYR A 98 9.47 8.76 -4.22
C TYR A 98 9.05 10.09 -4.86
N LEU A 99 8.30 10.93 -4.12
CA LEU A 99 7.86 12.22 -4.63
C LEU A 99 9.04 13.18 -4.86
N LYS A 100 10.07 13.12 -4.01
CA LYS A 100 11.32 13.86 -4.21
C LYS A 100 11.98 13.47 -5.52
N ASP A 101 12.07 12.18 -5.83
CA ASP A 101 12.77 11.69 -7.02
C ASP A 101 12.00 12.02 -8.30
N VAL A 102 10.66 12.04 -8.25
CA VAL A 102 9.80 12.34 -9.42
C VAL A 102 9.58 13.84 -9.62
N TYR A 103 9.38 14.62 -8.54
CA TYR A 103 8.94 16.01 -8.60
C TYR A 103 9.85 17.01 -7.88
N GLY A 104 10.95 16.55 -7.27
CA GLY A 104 11.92 17.37 -6.54
C GLY A 104 11.66 17.46 -5.03
N PHE A 105 12.68 17.84 -4.25
CA PHE A 105 12.65 17.82 -2.77
C PHE A 105 11.45 18.51 -2.12
N LEU A 106 11.00 19.63 -2.69
CA LEU A 106 9.89 20.41 -2.12
C LEU A 106 8.56 19.64 -2.14
N SER A 107 8.37 18.72 -3.08
CA SER A 107 7.13 17.94 -3.21
C SER A 107 6.93 16.97 -2.04
N GLY A 108 8.00 16.31 -1.59
CA GLY A 108 7.96 15.39 -0.44
C GLY A 108 7.65 16.12 0.86
N LEU A 109 8.24 17.30 1.06
CA LEU A 109 7.91 18.16 2.22
C LEU A 109 6.47 18.66 2.18
N LEU A 110 5.99 19.10 1.01
CA LEU A 110 4.61 19.53 0.84
C LEU A 110 3.64 18.38 1.09
N PHE A 111 3.96 17.16 0.64
CA PHE A 111 3.15 15.97 0.91
C PHE A 111 2.99 15.70 2.41
N LEU A 112 4.08 15.74 3.19
CA LEU A 112 4.02 15.61 4.65
C LEU A 112 3.17 16.72 5.28
N LEU A 113 3.42 17.97 4.90
CA LEU A 113 2.74 19.12 5.48
C LEU A 113 1.23 19.05 5.19
N VAL A 114 0.86 18.79 3.94
CA VAL A 114 -0.56 18.64 3.53
C VAL A 114 -1.20 17.44 4.21
N GLY A 115 -0.50 16.30 4.28
CA GLY A 115 -0.99 15.11 4.98
C GLY A 115 -1.29 15.37 6.45
N HIS A 116 -0.38 16.04 7.17
CA HIS A 116 -0.59 16.44 8.56
C HIS A 116 -1.72 17.47 8.70
N LEU A 117 -1.84 18.44 7.79
CA LEU A 117 -2.96 19.41 7.79
C LEU A 117 -4.30 18.71 7.61
N ILE A 118 -4.42 17.77 6.67
CA ILE A 118 -5.66 17.01 6.45
C ILE A 118 -6.01 16.20 7.71
N ASN A 119 -5.01 15.56 8.33
CA ASN A 119 -5.20 14.84 9.60
C ASN A 119 -5.63 15.76 10.74
N PHE A 120 -5.12 16.99 10.79
CA PHE A 120 -5.51 17.99 11.80
C PHE A 120 -7.00 18.36 11.71
N PHE A 121 -7.57 18.41 10.50
CA PHE A 121 -9.02 18.64 10.31
C PHE A 121 -9.90 17.42 10.64
N GLY A 122 -9.31 16.33 11.14
CA GLY A 122 -10.01 15.18 11.70
C GLY A 122 -10.27 14.03 10.71
N LEU A 123 -10.52 12.85 11.27
CA LEU A 123 -10.64 11.58 10.54
C LEU A 123 -11.76 11.56 9.48
N LYS A 124 -12.84 12.33 9.70
CA LYS A 124 -13.94 12.43 8.73
C LYS A 124 -13.49 13.10 7.43
N THR A 125 -12.68 14.15 7.54
CA THR A 125 -12.11 14.87 6.40
C THR A 125 -11.11 13.97 5.67
N PHE A 126 -10.22 13.32 6.42
CA PHE A 126 -9.26 12.36 5.88
C PHE A 126 -9.95 11.27 5.04
N LYS A 127 -10.98 10.63 5.61
CA LYS A 127 -11.73 9.56 4.94
C LYS A 127 -12.37 10.00 3.61
N ASN A 128 -12.94 11.21 3.56
CA ASN A 128 -13.55 11.73 2.34
C ASN A 128 -12.50 12.03 1.27
N VAL A 129 -11.37 12.60 1.67
CA VAL A 129 -10.24 12.91 0.79
C VAL A 129 -9.64 11.60 0.25
N GLU A 130 -9.37 10.63 1.12
CA GLU A 130 -8.86 9.31 0.77
C GLU A 130 -9.79 8.61 -0.23
N SER A 131 -11.09 8.55 0.03
CA SER A 131 -12.03 7.89 -0.88
C SER A 131 -12.06 8.56 -2.26
N SER A 132 -11.95 9.88 -2.32
CA SER A 132 -11.88 10.63 -3.58
C SER A 132 -10.60 10.31 -4.36
N PHE A 133 -9.45 10.26 -3.67
CA PHE A 133 -8.18 9.86 -4.27
C PHE A 133 -8.17 8.39 -4.71
N THR A 134 -8.74 7.48 -3.94
CA THR A 134 -8.87 6.07 -4.34
C THR A 134 -9.69 5.93 -5.62
N PHE A 135 -10.81 6.65 -5.72
CA PHE A 135 -11.61 6.62 -6.94
C PHE A 135 -10.83 7.12 -8.15
N LEU A 136 -10.12 8.25 -8.00
CA LEU A 136 -9.25 8.81 -9.04
C LEU A 136 -8.11 7.85 -9.41
N LEU A 137 -7.51 7.17 -8.43
CA LEU A 137 -6.47 6.17 -8.63
C LEU A 137 -6.98 4.97 -9.44
N ILE A 138 -8.14 4.43 -9.08
CA ILE A 138 -8.79 3.33 -9.83
C ILE A 138 -9.07 3.77 -11.27
N LEU A 139 -9.59 4.99 -11.46
CA LEU A 139 -9.84 5.53 -12.79
C LEU A 139 -8.55 5.60 -13.62
N ILE A 140 -7.46 6.13 -13.05
CA ILE A 140 -6.16 6.19 -13.72
C ILE A 140 -5.69 4.79 -14.12
N ILE A 141 -5.73 3.83 -13.20
CA ILE A 141 -5.31 2.45 -13.46
C ILE A 141 -6.13 1.83 -14.59
N LEU A 142 -7.45 2.03 -14.62
CA LEU A 142 -8.32 1.51 -15.67
C LEU A 142 -8.00 2.15 -17.03
N LEU A 143 -7.79 3.47 -17.06
CA LEU A 143 -7.44 4.18 -18.28
C LEU A 143 -6.07 3.75 -18.82
N THR A 144 -5.05 3.67 -17.97
CA THR A 144 -3.70 3.25 -18.38
C THR A 144 -3.67 1.79 -18.80
N SER A 145 -4.40 0.92 -18.10
CA SER A 145 -4.50 -0.50 -18.47
C SER A 145 -5.27 -0.68 -19.78
N GLY A 146 -6.39 0.03 -19.96
CA GLY A 146 -7.17 0.02 -21.20
C GLY A 146 -6.34 0.50 -22.39
N TYR A 147 -5.63 1.61 -22.24
CA TYR A 147 -4.69 2.10 -23.26
C TYR A 147 -3.54 1.12 -23.53
N GLY A 148 -3.00 0.48 -22.48
CA GLY A 148 -1.94 -0.51 -22.57
C GLY A 148 -2.36 -1.77 -23.35
N ILE A 149 -3.60 -2.24 -23.18
CA ILE A 149 -4.15 -3.39 -23.91
C ILE A 149 -4.29 -3.07 -25.40
N LEU A 150 -4.79 -1.88 -25.74
CA LEU A 150 -4.96 -1.47 -27.15
C LEU A 150 -3.64 -1.33 -27.90
N ASN A 151 -2.56 -0.97 -27.19
CA ASN A 151 -1.21 -0.79 -27.76
C ASN A 151 -0.27 -1.94 -27.40
N PHE A 152 -0.80 -3.11 -27.05
CA PHE A 152 0.00 -4.24 -26.62
C PHE A 152 0.85 -4.79 -27.78
N ASN A 153 2.18 -4.79 -27.60
CA ASN A 153 3.10 -5.48 -28.51
C ASN A 153 3.66 -6.73 -27.84
N LYS A 154 3.42 -7.89 -28.45
CA LYS A 154 3.90 -9.20 -27.98
C LYS A 154 5.43 -9.29 -27.93
N GLU A 155 6.14 -8.53 -28.76
CA GLU A 155 7.61 -8.52 -28.79
C GLU A 155 8.22 -7.94 -27.49
N ASN A 156 7.46 -7.11 -26.78
CA ASN A 156 7.90 -6.52 -25.50
C ASN A 156 7.74 -7.48 -24.31
N LEU A 157 7.18 -8.69 -24.51
CA LEU A 157 7.09 -9.69 -23.44
C LEU A 157 8.47 -10.32 -23.18
N ASN A 158 9.12 -9.86 -22.12
CA ASN A 158 10.34 -10.47 -21.63
C ASN A 158 10.02 -11.59 -20.61
N LEU A 159 9.89 -12.83 -21.10
CA LEU A 159 9.64 -14.02 -20.26
C LEU A 159 10.92 -14.63 -19.67
N LYS A 160 12.07 -13.94 -19.76
CA LYS A 160 13.32 -14.47 -19.20
C LYS A 160 13.21 -14.58 -17.68
N LEU A 161 13.69 -15.70 -17.16
CA LEU A 161 13.95 -15.90 -15.73
C LEU A 161 15.39 -15.44 -15.46
N SER A 162 15.55 -14.20 -15.01
CA SER A 162 16.81 -13.69 -14.48
C SER A 162 16.69 -13.51 -12.97
N LEU A 163 17.72 -13.93 -12.23
CA LEU A 163 17.88 -13.71 -10.79
C LEU A 163 18.93 -12.63 -10.51
N ASP A 164 19.08 -11.68 -11.44
CA ASP A 164 20.09 -10.64 -11.34
C ASP A 164 19.51 -9.37 -10.70
N PHE A 165 19.59 -9.33 -9.37
CA PHE A 165 19.16 -8.18 -8.56
C PHE A 165 20.21 -7.05 -8.51
N SER A 166 21.34 -7.16 -9.22
CA SER A 166 22.43 -6.17 -9.16
C SER A 166 22.07 -4.80 -9.72
N SER A 167 20.97 -4.68 -10.46
CA SER A 167 20.47 -3.42 -11.04
C SER A 167 19.60 -2.58 -10.10
N TYR A 168 19.33 -3.05 -8.88
CA TYR A 168 18.67 -2.29 -7.83
C TYR A 168 19.67 -1.90 -6.75
N GLY A 169 20.45 -0.85 -7.04
CA GLY A 169 21.43 -0.23 -6.15
C GLY A 169 21.84 1.14 -6.64
#